data_AF-A0A925B0T8-F1
#
_entry.id   AF-A0A925B0T8-F1
#
_cell.length_a   1.000
_cell.length_b   1.000
_cell.length_c   1.000
_cell.angle_alpha   90.00
_cell.angle_beta   90.00
_cell.angle_gamma   90.00
#
_symmetry.space_group_name_H-M   'P 1'
#
loop_
_entity.id
_entity.type
_entity.pdbx_description
1 polymer ?
#
loop_
_entity_poly.entity_id
_entity_poly.type
_entity_poly.pdbx_seq_one_letter_code
_entity_poly.pdbx_strand_id
1 'polypeptide(L)'
;MSVLKTSSFWLIITVLVTGGFLFGILFSDKMETQKAVAARSAKWQYCSMSQPYAPQAQLDRIDRFIGTVEVIYFQQYRNKNEVEKFIHREIITSELSYGEFLQENGMAENFQSRQAASLRASELAFAKALGKLGNDGWEIVGDSFKNFNFTNAQVETHLKSSVYFKRPVN
;
A
#
# COMPACT_ATOMS: atom_id res chain seq x y z
N MET A 1 81.45 -23.04 23.68
CA MET A 1 80.73 -22.81 22.41
C MET A 1 79.25 -22.95 22.68
N SER A 2 78.54 -21.82 22.79
CA SER A 2 77.15 -21.73 23.25
C SER A 2 76.36 -20.83 22.31
N VAL A 3 75.88 -21.36 21.18
CA VAL A 3 74.90 -20.66 20.35
C VAL A 3 74.06 -21.71 19.65
N LEU A 4 72.88 -22.05 20.18
CA LEU A 4 71.82 -22.78 19.47
C LEU A 4 70.55 -22.88 20.34
N LYS A 5 69.96 -21.75 20.75
CA LYS A 5 68.64 -21.73 21.42
C LYS A 5 67.73 -20.53 21.06
N THR A 6 68.01 -19.81 19.97
CA THR A 6 67.24 -18.60 19.60
C THR A 6 66.43 -18.70 18.30
N SER A 7 66.60 -19.78 17.53
CA SER A 7 65.94 -19.92 16.20
C SER A 7 64.47 -20.34 16.28
N SER A 8 64.10 -21.19 17.24
CA SER A 8 62.76 -21.80 17.29
C SER A 8 61.66 -20.89 17.83
N PHE A 9 62.01 -19.82 18.55
CA PHE A 9 61.03 -18.94 19.21
C PHE A 9 60.43 -17.90 18.26
N TRP A 10 61.22 -17.44 17.27
CA TRP A 10 60.77 -16.49 16.27
C TRP A 10 59.81 -17.10 15.24
N LEU A 11 59.92 -18.40 14.97
CA LEU A 11 59.09 -19.09 13.98
C LEU A 11 57.65 -19.33 14.46
N ILE A 12 57.45 -19.49 15.77
CA ILE A 12 56.12 -19.72 16.37
C ILE A 12 55.30 -18.42 16.41
N ILE A 13 55.95 -17.28 16.68
CA ILE A 13 55.27 -15.98 16.77
C ILE A 13 54.75 -15.53 15.39
N THR A 14 55.49 -15.79 14.31
CA THR A 14 55.07 -15.41 12.96
C THR A 14 53.86 -16.22 12.47
N VAL A 15 53.76 -17.51 12.83
CA VAL A 15 52.62 -18.36 12.44
C VAL A 15 51.33 -17.92 13.16
N LEU A 16 51.40 -17.48 14.42
CA LEU A 16 50.24 -16.99 15.17
C LEU A 16 49.73 -15.63 14.66
N VAL A 17 50.61 -14.72 14.27
CA VAL A 17 50.20 -13.39 13.75
C VAL A 17 49.59 -13.51 12.34
N THR A 18 50.11 -14.42 11.50
CA THR A 18 49.57 -14.61 10.14
C THR A 18 48.29 -15.46 10.15
N GLY A 19 48.19 -16.45 11.06
CA GLY A 19 46.99 -17.26 11.26
C GLY A 19 45.81 -16.49 11.84
N GLY A 20 46.06 -15.53 12.74
CA GLY A 20 45.00 -14.67 13.29
C GLY A 20 44.44 -13.67 12.28
N PHE A 21 45.25 -13.21 11.31
CA PHE A 21 44.81 -12.22 10.32
C PHE A 21 43.94 -12.83 9.21
N LEU A 22 44.15 -14.11 8.86
CA LEU A 22 43.32 -14.80 7.86
C LEU A 22 41.98 -15.32 8.42
N PHE A 23 41.90 -15.59 9.72
CA PHE A 23 40.65 -16.03 10.35
C PHE A 23 39.67 -14.87 10.66
N GLY A 24 40.18 -13.63 10.78
CA GLY A 24 39.35 -12.43 10.98
C GLY A 24 38.59 -11.98 9.72
N ILE A 25 39.07 -12.33 8.53
CA ILE A 25 38.47 -11.88 7.25
C ILE A 25 37.32 -12.80 6.80
N LEU A 26 37.33 -14.10 7.15
CA LEU A 26 36.29 -15.05 6.73
C LEU A 26 35.00 -15.03 7.57
N PHE A 27 35.00 -14.33 8.72
CA PHE A 27 33.81 -14.19 9.56
C PHE A 27 33.20 -12.78 9.56
N SER A 28 33.80 -11.83 8.83
CA SER A 28 33.33 -10.45 8.78
C SER A 28 32.24 -10.17 7.73
N ASP A 29 31.85 -11.14 6.91
CA ASP A 29 30.80 -10.98 5.88
C ASP A 29 29.39 -11.36 6.35
N LYS A 30 29.24 -12.00 7.52
CA LYS A 30 27.93 -12.45 8.00
C LYS A 30 27.17 -11.46 8.88
N MET A 31 27.75 -10.30 9.20
CA MET A 31 27.04 -9.27 10.00
C MET A 31 26.29 -8.24 9.15
N GLU A 32 26.61 -8.04 7.88
CA GLU A 32 25.86 -7.08 7.03
C GLU A 32 24.52 -7.64 6.54
N THR A 33 24.38 -8.96 6.42
CA THR A 33 23.13 -9.58 5.96
C THR A 33 22.02 -9.56 7.02
N GLN A 34 22.33 -9.43 8.32
CA GLN A 34 21.30 -9.31 9.36
C GLN A 34 20.76 -7.88 9.52
N LYS A 35 21.57 -6.84 9.25
CA LYS A 35 21.07 -5.45 9.23
C LYS A 35 20.21 -5.15 7.98
N ALA A 36 20.45 -5.85 6.87
CA ALA A 36 19.63 -5.71 5.66
C ALA A 36 18.25 -6.39 5.78
N VAL A 37 18.12 -7.45 6.59
CA VAL A 37 16.85 -8.16 6.79
C VAL A 37 16.03 -7.56 7.95
N ALA A 38 16.67 -6.99 8.97
CA ALA A 38 16.00 -6.34 10.10
C ALA A 38 15.37 -4.96 9.77
N ALA A 39 15.61 -4.40 8.59
CA ALA A 39 15.14 -3.05 8.19
C ALA A 39 13.92 -3.05 7.25
N ARG A 40 13.31 -4.20 6.96
CA ARG A 40 12.22 -4.37 5.98
C ARG A 40 10.82 -4.60 6.57
N SER A 41 10.53 -4.15 7.79
CA SER A 41 9.13 -4.06 8.24
C SER A 41 8.57 -2.69 7.85
N ALA A 42 7.74 -2.66 6.80
CA ALA A 42 6.99 -1.45 6.51
C ALA A 42 6.02 -1.20 7.67
N LYS A 43 6.19 -0.07 8.36
CA LYS A 43 5.44 0.29 9.58
C LYS A 43 3.95 0.54 9.31
N TRP A 44 3.62 0.92 8.07
CA TRP A 44 2.28 1.32 7.66
C TRP A 44 1.88 0.65 6.36
N GLN A 45 0.63 0.21 6.31
CA GLN A 45 -0.09 -0.08 5.08
C GLN A 45 -0.94 1.12 4.72
N TYR A 46 -1.11 1.35 3.42
CA TYR A 46 -1.91 2.43 2.89
C TYR A 46 -3.00 1.87 1.98
N CYS A 47 -4.11 2.58 1.87
CA CYS A 47 -5.05 2.36 0.80
C CYS A 47 -5.57 3.68 0.27
N SER A 48 -6.01 3.65 -0.98
CA SER A 48 -6.63 4.76 -1.65
C SER A 48 -8.00 4.34 -2.12
N MET A 49 -8.98 5.19 -1.89
CA MET A 49 -10.34 5.03 -2.36
C MET A 49 -10.58 6.01 -3.48
N SER A 50 -10.77 5.50 -4.70
CA SER A 50 -11.16 6.28 -5.87
C SER A 50 -12.61 5.97 -6.23
N GLN A 51 -13.37 7.02 -6.55
CA GLN A 51 -14.61 6.81 -7.27
C GLN A 51 -14.28 6.56 -8.75
N PRO A 52 -14.75 5.47 -9.37
CA PRO A 52 -14.88 5.45 -10.81
C PRO A 52 -15.81 6.61 -11.21
N TYR A 53 -15.22 7.59 -11.87
CA TYR A 53 -15.93 8.73 -12.45
C TYR A 53 -16.64 8.28 -13.74
N ALA A 54 -17.58 7.35 -13.59
CA ALA A 54 -18.47 6.96 -14.64
C ALA A 54 -19.75 6.46 -13.98
N PRO A 55 -20.85 7.24 -14.02
CA PRO A 55 -22.16 6.61 -13.90
C PRO A 55 -22.24 5.59 -15.05
N GLN A 56 -21.92 4.33 -14.77
CA GLN A 56 -22.36 3.25 -15.63
C GLN A 56 -23.85 3.18 -15.44
N ALA A 57 -24.57 4.08 -16.13
CA ALA A 57 -25.87 3.74 -16.64
C ALA A 57 -25.62 2.48 -17.47
N GLN A 58 -25.79 1.32 -16.84
CA GLN A 58 -25.98 0.10 -17.60
C GLN A 58 -27.20 0.40 -18.46
N LEU A 59 -26.95 0.74 -19.73
CA LEU A 59 -27.94 1.22 -20.70
C LEU A 59 -29.12 0.23 -20.84
N ASP A 60 -28.95 -0.98 -20.32
CA ASP A 60 -29.90 -2.08 -20.39
C ASP A 60 -30.81 -2.19 -19.14
N ARG A 61 -30.52 -1.49 -18.03
CA ARG A 61 -31.32 -1.51 -16.79
C ARG A 61 -31.76 -0.13 -16.36
N ILE A 62 -32.94 0.26 -16.83
CA ILE A 62 -33.56 1.56 -16.54
C ILE A 62 -34.05 1.63 -15.07
N ASP A 63 -34.19 0.48 -14.41
CA ASP A 63 -34.76 0.31 -13.07
C ASP A 63 -33.74 0.40 -11.94
N ARG A 64 -32.43 0.37 -12.22
CA ARG A 64 -31.38 0.33 -11.20
C ARG A 64 -30.17 1.19 -11.54
N PHE A 65 -29.61 1.79 -10.50
CA PHE A 65 -28.34 2.49 -10.56
C PHE A 65 -27.30 1.76 -9.72
N ILE A 66 -26.11 1.56 -10.28
CA ILE A 66 -25.00 0.88 -9.60
C ILE A 66 -23.90 1.89 -9.33
N GLY A 67 -23.70 2.19 -8.05
CA GLY A 67 -22.51 2.90 -7.59
C GLY A 67 -21.37 1.91 -7.40
N THR A 68 -20.18 2.30 -7.81
CA THR A 68 -18.96 1.53 -7.61
C THR A 68 -17.91 2.40 -6.96
N VAL A 69 -17.08 1.82 -6.10
CA VAL A 69 -15.91 2.45 -5.51
C VAL A 69 -14.76 1.45 -5.55
N GLU A 70 -13.59 1.93 -5.98
CA GLU A 70 -12.39 1.12 -6.05
C GLU A 70 -11.49 1.45 -4.85
N VAL A 71 -11.07 0.41 -4.13
CA VAL A 71 -10.12 0.50 -3.03
C VAL A 71 -8.84 -0.22 -3.44
N ILE A 72 -7.74 0.53 -3.50
CA ILE A 72 -6.43 0.03 -3.87
C ILE A 72 -5.56 0.02 -2.62
N TYR A 73 -5.06 -1.17 -2.26
CA TYR A 73 -4.20 -1.37 -1.09
C TYR A 73 -2.73 -1.45 -1.52
N PHE A 74 -1.87 -0.69 -0.86
CA PHE A 74 -0.44 -0.61 -1.15
C PHE A 74 0.41 -0.41 0.11
N GLN A 75 1.71 -0.67 0.00
CA GLN A 75 2.65 -0.54 1.11
C GLN A 75 3.84 0.33 0.72
N GLN A 76 4.26 1.20 1.64
CA GLN A 76 5.44 2.06 1.49
C GLN A 76 6.50 1.63 2.50
N TYR A 77 7.76 1.50 2.05
CA TYR A 77 8.89 1.24 2.95
C TYR A 77 9.51 2.52 3.48
N ARG A 78 9.99 2.48 4.72
CA ARG A 78 10.49 3.65 5.47
C ARG A 78 11.66 4.38 4.80
N ASN A 79 12.43 3.73 3.93
CA ASN A 79 13.70 4.27 3.44
C ASN A 79 13.62 5.00 2.10
N LYS A 80 12.49 4.96 1.39
CA LYS A 80 12.29 5.75 0.17
C LYS A 80 10.80 6.05 0.09
N ASN A 81 10.41 7.25 -0.32
CA ASN A 81 9.01 7.59 -0.58
C ASN A 81 8.37 6.76 -1.73
N GLU A 82 9.03 5.68 -2.17
CA GLU A 82 8.63 4.76 -3.22
C GLU A 82 7.60 3.76 -2.70
N VAL A 83 6.49 3.66 -3.44
CA VAL A 83 5.50 2.60 -3.26
C VAL A 83 5.98 1.37 -4.03
N GLU A 84 6.47 0.36 -3.30
CA GLU A 84 7.11 -0.81 -3.93
C GLU A 84 6.17 -2.00 -4.09
N LYS A 85 5.09 -2.09 -3.30
CA LYS A 85 4.18 -3.25 -3.33
C LYS A 85 2.72 -2.84 -3.44
N PHE A 86 2.13 -3.17 -4.59
CA PHE A 86 0.69 -3.31 -4.74
C PHE A 86 0.25 -4.58 -4.02
N ILE A 87 -0.70 -4.48 -3.10
CA ILE A 87 -1.17 -5.63 -2.33
C ILE A 87 -2.37 -6.25 -3.03
N HIS A 88 -3.43 -5.46 -3.21
CA HIS A 88 -4.71 -5.94 -3.70
C HIS A 88 -5.60 -4.78 -4.16
N ARG A 89 -6.57 -5.09 -5.01
CA ARG A 89 -7.62 -4.20 -5.49
C ARG A 89 -8.96 -4.79 -5.11
N GLU A 90 -9.78 -3.99 -4.46
CA GLU A 90 -11.15 -4.36 -4.12
C GLU A 90 -12.14 -3.40 -4.79
N ILE A 91 -13.24 -3.95 -5.32
CA ILE A 91 -14.33 -3.19 -5.92
C ILE A 91 -15.55 -3.33 -5.01
N ILE A 92 -16.02 -2.20 -4.48
CA ILE A 92 -17.18 -2.13 -3.60
C ILE A 92 -18.33 -1.52 -4.39
N THR A 93 -19.44 -2.26 -4.48
CA THR A 93 -20.63 -1.82 -5.21
C THR A 93 -21.82 -1.61 -4.27
N SER A 94 -22.71 -0.72 -4.70
CA SER A 94 -24.04 -0.53 -4.14
C SER A 94 -25.05 -0.40 -5.25
N GLU A 95 -26.18 -1.09 -5.10
CA GLU A 95 -27.33 -0.96 -6.00
C GLU A 95 -28.36 -0.03 -5.37
N LEU A 96 -29.01 0.76 -6.22
CA LEU A 96 -30.14 1.61 -5.86
C LEU A 96 -31.29 1.34 -6.84
N SER A 97 -32.46 1.01 -6.31
CA SER A 97 -33.69 0.92 -7.09
C SER A 97 -34.15 2.31 -7.51
N TYR A 98 -34.34 2.53 -8.81
CA TYR A 98 -34.74 3.84 -9.31
C TYR A 98 -36.18 4.18 -8.91
N GLY A 99 -37.08 3.18 -8.94
CA GLY A 99 -38.48 3.37 -8.53
C GLY A 99 -38.61 3.77 -7.07
N GLU A 100 -37.88 3.09 -6.18
CA GLU A 100 -37.85 3.42 -4.74
C GLU A 100 -37.25 4.81 -4.53
N PHE A 101 -36.15 5.13 -5.22
CA PHE A 101 -35.55 6.46 -5.14
C PHE A 101 -36.53 7.57 -5.53
N LEU A 102 -37.26 7.42 -6.63
CA LEU A 102 -38.26 8.42 -7.06
C LEU A 102 -39.38 8.57 -6.02
N GLN A 103 -39.87 7.46 -5.47
CA GLN A 103 -40.91 7.45 -4.46
C GLN A 103 -40.47 8.13 -3.15
N GLU A 104 -39.28 7.79 -2.66
CA GLU A 104 -38.71 8.37 -1.43
C GLU A 104 -38.46 9.86 -1.54
N ASN A 105 -38.08 10.34 -2.73
CA ASN A 105 -37.71 11.73 -2.97
C ASN A 105 -38.85 12.57 -3.59
N GLY A 106 -40.02 11.97 -3.86
CA GLY A 106 -41.15 12.65 -4.48
C GLY A 106 -40.82 13.24 -5.86
N MET A 107 -39.90 12.61 -6.61
CA MET A 107 -39.43 13.12 -7.89
C MET A 107 -40.21 12.50 -9.05
N ALA A 108 -40.48 13.31 -10.08
CA ALA A 108 -40.95 12.80 -11.36
C ALA A 108 -39.77 12.22 -12.16
N GLU A 109 -40.05 11.22 -12.99
CA GLU A 109 -39.04 10.64 -13.87
C GLU A 109 -38.60 11.66 -14.94
N ASN A 110 -37.33 12.08 -14.87
CA ASN A 110 -36.69 12.92 -15.87
C ASN A 110 -35.16 12.74 -15.87
N PHE A 111 -34.45 13.50 -16.70
CA PHE A 111 -33.00 13.41 -16.79
C PHE A 111 -32.27 13.82 -15.49
N GLN A 112 -32.81 14.81 -14.76
CA GLN A 112 -32.20 15.26 -13.50
C GLN A 112 -32.37 14.21 -12.39
N SER A 113 -33.54 13.58 -12.29
CA SER A 113 -33.77 12.52 -11.30
C SER A 113 -32.90 11.29 -11.57
N ARG A 114 -32.62 10.96 -12.84
CA ARG A 114 -31.66 9.90 -13.20
C ARG A 114 -30.23 10.24 -12.77
N GLN A 115 -29.80 11.48 -12.97
CA GLN A 115 -28.49 11.93 -12.48
C GLN A 115 -28.42 11.89 -10.95
N ALA A 116 -29.47 12.34 -10.27
CA ALA A 116 -29.54 12.32 -8.81
C ALA A 116 -29.50 10.89 -8.26
N ALA A 117 -30.25 9.96 -8.86
CA ALA A 117 -30.22 8.54 -8.50
C ALA A 117 -28.82 7.93 -8.72
N SER A 118 -28.17 8.26 -9.84
CA SER A 118 -26.82 7.79 -10.10
C SER A 118 -25.80 8.32 -9.09
N LEU A 119 -25.88 9.61 -8.74
CA LEU A 119 -25.04 10.20 -7.71
C LEU A 119 -25.28 9.53 -6.37
N ARG A 120 -26.55 9.31 -6.01
CA ARG A 120 -26.93 8.65 -4.76
C ARG A 120 -26.40 7.22 -4.67
N ALA A 121 -26.44 6.46 -5.76
CA ALA A 121 -25.86 5.12 -5.80
C ALA A 121 -24.34 5.15 -5.53
N SER A 122 -23.62 6.12 -6.12
CA SER A 122 -22.19 6.33 -5.86
C SER A 122 -21.90 6.73 -4.42
N GLU A 123 -22.72 7.59 -3.81
CA GLU A 123 -22.62 7.95 -2.39
C GLU A 123 -22.81 6.73 -1.49
N LEU A 124 -23.78 5.86 -1.78
CA LEU A 124 -24.01 4.63 -1.02
C LEU A 124 -22.82 3.68 -1.10
N ALA A 125 -22.24 3.50 -2.31
CA ALA A 125 -21.04 2.70 -2.48
C ALA A 125 -19.85 3.28 -1.70
N PHE A 126 -19.70 4.60 -1.69
CA PHE A 126 -18.66 5.29 -0.93
C PHE A 126 -18.85 5.17 0.58
N ALA A 127 -20.07 5.36 1.07
CA ALA A 127 -20.39 5.17 2.48
C ALA A 127 -20.13 3.72 2.93
N LYS A 128 -20.46 2.74 2.09
CA LYS A 128 -20.17 1.32 2.33
C LYS A 128 -18.67 1.04 2.39
N ALA A 129 -17.90 1.63 1.48
CA ALA A 129 -16.44 1.53 1.48
C ALA A 129 -15.81 2.16 2.73
N LEU A 130 -16.26 3.36 3.12
CA LEU A 130 -15.85 4.03 4.35
C LEU A 130 -16.17 3.20 5.59
N GLY A 131 -17.40 2.67 5.69
CA GLY A 131 -17.80 1.82 6.82
C GLY A 131 -16.93 0.57 6.95
N LYS A 132 -16.60 -0.07 5.82
CA LYS A 132 -15.68 -1.21 5.80
C LYS A 132 -14.28 -0.81 6.28
N LEU A 133 -13.70 0.23 5.71
CA LEU A 133 -12.36 0.70 6.08
C LEU A 133 -12.29 1.10 7.56
N GLY A 134 -13.32 1.78 8.07
CA GLY A 134 -13.42 2.12 9.50
C GLY A 134 -13.45 0.90 10.41
N ASN A 135 -14.24 -0.13 10.05
CA ASN A 135 -14.31 -1.38 10.81
C ASN A 135 -12.99 -2.17 10.78
N ASP A 136 -12.24 -2.06 9.68
CA ASP A 136 -10.94 -2.71 9.49
C ASP A 136 -9.77 -1.91 10.11
N GLY A 137 -10.07 -0.82 10.84
CA GLY A 137 -9.09 -0.02 11.58
C GLY A 137 -8.26 0.92 10.71
N TRP A 138 -8.74 1.28 9.52
CA TRP A 138 -8.08 2.25 8.65
C TRP A 138 -8.39 3.69 9.09
N GLU A 139 -7.36 4.52 9.12
CA GLU A 139 -7.44 5.93 9.49
C GLU A 139 -7.30 6.80 8.24
N ILE A 140 -8.19 7.77 8.07
CA ILE A 140 -8.07 8.78 6.99
C ILE A 140 -6.78 9.57 7.21
N VAL A 141 -6.03 9.75 6.13
CA VAL A 141 -4.84 10.59 6.13
C VAL A 141 -5.13 11.82 5.29
N GLY A 142 -4.85 13.00 5.84
CA GLY A 142 -4.81 14.25 5.08
C GLY A 142 -3.62 14.34 4.11
N ASP A 143 -2.87 13.24 3.95
CA ASP A 143 -1.75 13.15 3.03
C ASP A 143 -2.27 13.21 1.59
N SER A 144 -1.67 14.09 0.80
CA SER A 144 -1.96 14.20 -0.62
C SER A 144 -1.17 13.16 -1.41
N PHE A 145 -1.67 12.78 -2.61
CA PHE A 145 -0.99 11.93 -3.60
C PHE A 145 0.52 12.25 -3.75
N LYS A 146 0.92 13.51 -3.58
CA LYS A 146 2.31 13.99 -3.70
C LYS A 146 3.30 13.34 -2.71
N ASN A 147 2.80 12.75 -1.61
CA ASN A 147 3.63 12.07 -0.61
C ASN A 147 3.98 10.63 -1.02
N PHE A 148 3.42 10.14 -2.14
CA PHE A 148 3.64 8.81 -2.67
C PHE A 148 4.31 8.88 -4.04
N ASN A 149 5.47 8.25 -4.17
CA ASN A 149 6.13 8.09 -5.46
C ASN A 149 5.72 6.74 -6.06
N PHE A 150 4.72 6.76 -6.96
CA PHE A 150 4.25 5.57 -7.66
C PHE A 150 5.10 5.35 -8.91
N THR A 151 5.71 4.18 -9.04
CA THR A 151 6.48 3.82 -10.24
C THR A 151 5.60 3.46 -11.43
N ASN A 152 4.32 3.16 -11.19
CA ASN A 152 3.35 2.81 -12.23
C ASN A 152 2.48 4.03 -12.60
N ALA A 153 2.71 4.58 -13.78
CA ALA A 153 2.01 5.74 -14.32
C ALA A 153 0.48 5.54 -14.46
N GLN A 154 0.01 4.31 -14.68
CA GLN A 154 -1.43 4.02 -14.78
C GLN A 154 -2.10 4.09 -13.41
N VAL A 155 -1.42 3.66 -12.36
CA VAL A 155 -1.91 3.78 -10.97
C VAL A 155 -1.89 5.24 -10.56
N GLU A 156 -0.85 5.98 -10.93
CA GLU A 156 -0.73 7.41 -10.63
C GLU A 156 -1.93 8.24 -11.10
N THR A 157 -2.41 8.06 -12.33
CA THR A 157 -3.55 8.85 -12.84
C THR A 157 -4.86 8.54 -12.11
N HIS A 158 -5.09 7.29 -11.71
CA HIS A 158 -6.29 6.88 -10.97
C HIS A 158 -6.29 7.36 -9.52
N LEU A 159 -5.12 7.64 -8.94
CA LEU A 159 -4.98 7.97 -7.52
C LEU A 159 -4.97 9.47 -7.20
N LYS A 160 -4.80 10.35 -8.19
CA LYS A 160 -4.71 11.81 -7.98
C LYS A 160 -5.93 12.44 -7.30
N SER A 161 -7.12 11.86 -7.47
CA SER A 161 -8.38 12.30 -6.87
C SER A 161 -8.92 11.35 -5.79
N SER A 162 -8.05 10.54 -5.18
CA SER A 162 -8.45 9.56 -4.16
C SER A 162 -8.40 10.11 -2.74
N VAL A 163 -9.20 9.50 -1.86
CA VAL A 163 -9.05 9.64 -0.41
C VAL A 163 -8.07 8.58 0.08
N TYR A 164 -7.12 8.98 0.94
CA TYR A 164 -6.07 8.10 1.43
C TYR A 164 -6.34 7.67 2.88
N PHE A 165 -5.95 6.43 3.16
CA PHE A 165 -6.02 5.84 4.48
C PHE A 165 -4.71 5.14 4.83
N LYS A 166 -4.44 4.99 6.12
CA LYS A 166 -3.33 4.19 6.63
C LYS A 166 -3.77 3.31 7.79
N ARG A 167 -3.02 2.24 8.02
CA ARG A 167 -3.11 1.42 9.24
C ARG A 167 -1.74 0.84 9.62
N PRO A 168 -1.48 0.55 10.90
CA PRO A 168 -0.23 -0.08 11.29
C PRO A 168 -0.14 -1.50 10.71
N VAL A 169 1.07 -1.92 10.38
CA VAL A 169 1.35 -3.33 10.04
C VAL A 169 1.71 -4.05 11.33
N ASN A 170 0.83 -4.94 11.77
CA ASN A 170 1.08 -5.82 12.91
C ASN A 170 2.10 -6.91 12.56
#